data_AF-A0A9E4F1M8-F1
#
_entry.id   AF-A0A9E4F1M8-F1
#
_cell.length_a   1.000
_cell.length_b   1.000
_cell.length_c   1.000
_cell.angle_alpha   90.00
_cell.angle_beta   90.00
_cell.angle_gamma   90.00
#
_symmetry.space_group_name_H-M   'P 1'
#
loop_
_entity.id
_entity.type
_entity.pdbx_description
1 polymer ?
#
loop_
_entity_poly.entity_id
_entity_poly.type
_entity_poly.pdbx_seq_one_letter_code
_entity_poly.pdbx_strand_id
1 'polypeptide(L)'
;ALLAMKGYAISNRLKQKDAYDIYFSVRNFPGGLDALVAATKPLLEVETAREGYRLLSEKFRDMDDFGPTSVRQFVEGSGTLGDRTADQWQQDAFGQVDA
;
A
#
# COMPACT_ATOMS: atom_id res chain seq x y z
N ALA A 1 10.75 -1.13 7.78
CA ALA A 1 11.15 0.30 7.65
C ALA A 1 10.62 0.89 6.34
N LEU A 2 10.81 0.20 5.22
CA LEU A 2 10.35 0.63 3.89
C LEU A 2 8.88 1.11 3.86
N LEU A 3 7.93 0.32 4.37
CA LEU A 3 6.51 0.69 4.35
C LEU A 3 6.19 1.93 5.21
N ALA A 4 6.80 2.08 6.39
CA ALA A 4 6.62 3.28 7.21
C ALA A 4 7.07 4.55 6.48
N MET A 5 8.22 4.50 5.79
CA MET A 5 8.68 5.62 4.96
C MET A 5 7.74 5.89 3.79
N LYS A 6 7.17 4.84 3.17
CA LYS A 6 6.18 4.99 2.11
C LYS A 6 4.89 5.66 2.60
N GLY A 7 4.49 5.44 3.85
CA GLY A 7 3.36 6.13 4.47
C GLY A 7 3.49 7.65 4.51
N TYR A 8 4.67 8.16 4.86
CA TYR A 8 4.96 9.60 4.73
C TYR A 8 4.94 10.05 3.27
N ALA A 9 5.51 9.24 2.38
CA ALA A 9 5.64 9.60 0.98
C ALA A 9 4.27 9.74 0.28
N ILE A 10 3.36 8.78 0.50
CA ILE A 10 2.01 8.82 -0.06
C ILE A 10 1.19 9.99 0.52
N SER A 11 1.33 10.28 1.81
CA SER A 11 0.60 11.38 2.45
C SER A 11 1.09 12.77 2.01
N ASN A 12 2.38 12.92 1.69
CA ASN A 12 2.94 14.20 1.25
C ASN A 12 2.82 14.44 -0.26
N ARG A 13 3.04 13.40 -1.08
CA ARG A 13 3.14 13.56 -2.53
C ARG A 13 1.81 13.35 -3.25
N LEU A 14 0.91 12.54 -2.66
CA LEU A 14 -0.39 12.18 -3.22
C LEU A 14 -0.29 11.73 -4.70
N LYS A 15 0.75 10.93 -5.01
CA LYS A 15 0.96 10.37 -6.35
C LYS A 15 0.36 8.98 -6.45
N GLN A 16 -0.34 8.70 -7.54
CA GLN A 16 -0.95 7.39 -7.78
C GLN A 16 0.06 6.24 -7.70
N LYS A 17 1.27 6.45 -8.26
CA LYS A 17 2.37 5.48 -8.22
C LYS A 17 2.80 5.10 -6.80
N ASP A 18 2.67 5.99 -5.83
CA ASP A 18 3.07 5.69 -4.44
C ASP A 18 2.15 4.64 -3.82
N ALA A 19 0.85 4.72 -4.12
CA ALA A 19 -0.12 3.69 -3.72
C ALA A 19 0.20 2.35 -4.37
N TYR A 20 0.53 2.35 -5.67
CA TYR A 20 0.95 1.13 -6.38
C TYR A 20 2.22 0.52 -5.77
N ASP A 21 3.24 1.33 -5.48
CA ASP A 21 4.47 0.83 -4.89
C ASP A 21 4.26 0.24 -3.48
N ILE A 22 3.32 0.78 -2.69
CA ILE A 22 2.92 0.21 -1.39
C ILE A 22 2.27 -1.16 -1.59
N TYR A 23 1.21 -1.21 -2.40
CA TYR A 23 0.52 -2.46 -2.74
C TYR A 23 1.49 -3.53 -3.24
N PHE A 24 2.36 -3.17 -4.19
CA PHE A 24 3.33 -4.08 -4.76
C PHE A 24 4.31 -4.61 -3.70
N SER A 25 4.76 -3.74 -2.79
CA SER A 25 5.69 -4.12 -1.71
C SER A 25 5.05 -5.08 -0.70
N VAL A 26 3.75 -4.92 -0.42
CA VAL A 26 3.00 -5.82 0.46
C VAL A 26 2.76 -7.16 -0.24
N ARG A 27 2.18 -7.13 -1.44
CA ARG A 27 1.84 -8.31 -2.25
C ARG A 27 3.05 -9.22 -2.51
N ASN A 28 4.22 -8.63 -2.75
CA ASN A 28 5.43 -9.34 -3.13
C ASN A 28 6.49 -9.36 -2.01
N PHE A 29 6.11 -9.11 -0.76
CA PHE A 29 7.07 -9.14 0.34
C PHE A 29 7.71 -10.54 0.43
N PRO A 30 9.05 -10.66 0.47
CA PRO A 30 9.71 -11.95 0.60
C PRO A 30 9.26 -12.68 1.89
N GLY A 31 8.75 -13.90 1.73
CA GLY A 31 8.17 -14.66 2.86
C GLY A 31 6.70 -14.34 3.17
N GLY A 32 6.05 -13.49 2.37
CA GLY A 32 4.62 -13.20 2.45
C GLY A 32 4.23 -12.32 3.63
N LEU A 33 2.93 -12.30 3.92
CA LEU A 33 2.32 -11.40 4.91
C LEU A 33 2.84 -11.67 6.33
N ASP A 34 3.01 -12.92 6.74
CA ASP A 34 3.52 -13.27 8.07
C ASP A 34 4.94 -12.73 8.30
N ALA A 35 5.80 -12.85 7.28
CA ALA A 35 7.15 -12.29 7.33
C ALA A 35 7.13 -10.76 7.36
N LEU A 36 6.19 -10.14 6.62
CA LEU A 36 6.01 -8.69 6.66
C LEU A 36 5.60 -8.22 8.05
N VAL A 37 4.62 -8.87 8.68
CA VAL A 37 4.17 -8.56 10.05
C VAL A 37 5.32 -8.73 11.04
N ALA A 38 6.07 -9.83 10.95
CA ALA A 38 7.23 -10.06 11.80
C ALA A 38 8.31 -8.98 11.63
N ALA A 39 8.58 -8.52 10.41
CA ALA A 39 9.52 -7.44 10.14
C ALA A 39 9.01 -6.05 10.59
N THR A 40 7.69 -5.89 10.72
CA THR A 40 7.03 -4.63 11.10
C THR A 40 6.95 -4.47 12.61
N LYS A 41 6.71 -5.56 13.36
CA LYS A 41 6.54 -5.55 14.83
C LYS A 41 7.62 -4.76 15.58
N PRO A 42 8.94 -5.00 15.39
CA PRO A 42 9.97 -4.27 16.13
C PRO A 42 9.98 -2.77 15.88
N LEU A 43 9.45 -2.34 14.72
CA LEU A 43 9.45 -0.93 14.32
C LEU A 43 8.30 -0.15 14.95
N LEU A 44 7.30 -0.83 15.52
CA LEU A 44 6.23 -0.14 16.23
C LEU A 44 6.74 0.60 17.47
N GLU A 45 7.88 0.18 18.03
CA GLU A 45 8.57 0.88 19.13
C GLU A 45 9.20 2.22 18.70
N VAL A 46 9.34 2.47 17.40
CA VAL A 46 9.85 3.73 16.85
C VAL A 46 8.67 4.63 16.51
N GLU A 47 8.54 5.75 17.19
CA GLU A 47 7.42 6.70 17.05
C GLU A 47 7.19 7.13 15.59
N THR A 48 8.25 7.52 14.89
CA THR A 48 8.16 7.93 13.48
C THR A 48 7.73 6.78 12.56
N ALA A 49 8.15 5.55 12.86
CA ALA A 49 7.70 4.41 12.07
C ALA A 49 6.22 4.13 12.29
N ARG A 50 5.74 4.21 13.54
CA ARG A 50 4.32 4.07 13.90
C ARG A 50 3.46 5.10 13.19
N GLU A 51 3.91 6.36 13.17
CA GLU A 51 3.21 7.43 12.44
C GLU A 51 3.19 7.17 10.92
N GLY A 52 4.31 6.72 10.35
CA GLY A 52 4.35 6.29 8.95
C GLY A 52 3.32 5.19 8.64
N TYR A 53 3.19 4.19 9.50
CA TYR A 53 2.17 3.14 9.34
C TYR A 53 0.74 3.67 9.50
N ARG A 54 0.50 4.60 10.42
CA ARG A 54 -0.80 5.27 10.59
C ARG A 54 -1.19 6.02 9.32
N LEU A 55 -0.29 6.84 8.79
CA LEU A 55 -0.48 7.59 7.54
C LEU A 55 -0.76 6.68 6.35
N LEU A 56 -0.07 5.53 6.27
CA LEU A 56 -0.32 4.53 5.25
C LEU A 56 -1.73 3.93 5.41
N SER A 57 -2.06 3.46 6.62
CA SER A 57 -3.35 2.84 6.92
C SER A 57 -4.51 3.78 6.58
N GLU A 58 -4.41 5.07 6.91
CA GLU A 58 -5.43 6.08 6.59
C GLU A 58 -5.77 6.20 5.10
N LYS A 59 -4.86 5.81 4.20
CA LYS A 59 -5.09 5.84 2.75
C LYS A 59 -5.74 4.58 2.21
N PHE A 60 -5.85 3.52 3.00
CA PHE A 60 -6.34 2.21 2.54
C PHE A 60 -7.49 1.67 3.42
N ARG A 61 -8.18 2.52 4.19
CA ARG A 61 -9.23 2.07 5.14
C ARG A 61 -10.52 1.66 4.44
N ASP A 62 -10.78 2.20 3.26
CA ASP A 62 -11.95 1.88 2.44
C ASP A 62 -11.54 1.57 1.00
N MET A 63 -12.37 0.79 0.30
CA MET A 63 -12.17 0.48 -1.11
C MET A 63 -12.16 1.74 -1.99
N ASP A 64 -12.88 2.79 -1.59
CA ASP A 64 -12.95 4.07 -2.31
C ASP A 64 -11.96 5.12 -1.78
N ASP A 65 -11.11 4.78 -0.80
CA ASP A 65 -10.06 5.67 -0.33
C ASP A 65 -9.01 5.93 -1.42
N PHE A 66 -8.19 6.95 -1.17
CA PHE A 66 -7.12 7.38 -2.06
C PHE A 66 -6.20 6.23 -2.50
N GLY A 67 -5.85 5.30 -1.61
CA GLY A 67 -4.90 4.21 -1.87
C GLY A 67 -5.41 3.25 -2.94
N PRO A 68 -6.49 2.47 -2.69
CA PRO A 68 -6.99 1.50 -3.66
C PRO A 68 -7.39 2.13 -4.99
N THR A 69 -8.07 3.29 -4.97
CA THR A 69 -8.46 4.02 -6.18
C THR A 69 -7.24 4.52 -6.97
N SER A 70 -6.17 4.94 -6.30
CA SER A 70 -4.90 5.31 -6.94
C SER A 70 -4.19 4.13 -7.58
N VAL A 71 -4.22 2.94 -6.96
CA VAL A 71 -3.64 1.72 -7.56
C VAL A 71 -4.35 1.42 -8.88
N ARG A 72 -5.68 1.42 -8.86
CA ARG A 72 -6.51 1.26 -10.05
C ARG A 72 -6.13 2.25 -11.15
N GLN A 73 -6.16 3.54 -10.84
CA GLN A 73 -5.86 4.60 -11.81
C GLN A 73 -4.45 4.48 -12.37
N PHE A 74 -3.47 4.10 -11.53
CA PHE A 74 -2.10 3.90 -11.98
C PHE A 74 -1.96 2.75 -12.98
N VAL A 75 -2.59 1.59 -12.72
CA VAL A 75 -2.47 0.43 -13.63
C VAL A 75 -3.23 0.65 -14.94
N GLU A 76 -4.38 1.34 -14.88
CA GLU A 76 -5.12 1.78 -16.07
C GLU A 76 -4.29 2.74 -16.92
N GLY A 77 -3.68 3.75 -16.30
CA GLY A 77 -2.89 4.77 -17.00
C GLY A 77 -1.52 4.29 -17.49
N SER A 78 -0.96 3.22 -16.91
CA SER A 78 0.35 2.69 -17.29
C SER A 78 0.30 1.47 -18.21
N GLY A 79 -0.90 0.94 -18.50
CA GLY A 79 -1.06 -0.28 -19.31
C GLY A 79 -0.58 -1.55 -18.62
N THR A 80 -0.45 -1.53 -17.28
CA THR A 80 0.04 -2.67 -16.47
C THR A 80 -1.08 -3.57 -15.95
N LEU A 81 -2.28 -3.46 -16.51
CA LEU A 81 -3.46 -4.26 -16.12
C LEU A 81 -3.21 -5.77 -16.19
N GLY A 82 -2.48 -6.25 -17.21
CA GLY A 82 -2.29 -7.68 -17.46
C GLY A 82 -3.64 -8.38 -17.68
N ASP A 83 -3.85 -9.51 -17.01
CA ASP A 83 -5.09 -10.30 -17.09
C ASP A 83 -6.20 -9.84 -16.13
N ARG A 84 -5.93 -8.81 -15.31
CA ARG A 84 -6.87 -8.31 -14.30
C ARG A 84 -7.60 -7.06 -14.79
N THR A 85 -8.87 -6.94 -14.42
CA THR A 85 -9.62 -5.69 -14.60
C THR A 85 -9.16 -4.63 -13.60
N ALA A 86 -9.41 -3.36 -13.92
CA ALA A 86 -9.09 -2.24 -13.05
C ALA A 86 -9.75 -2.37 -11.65
N ASP A 87 -11.01 -2.83 -11.61
CA ASP A 87 -11.73 -3.04 -10.35
C ASP A 87 -11.13 -4.20 -9.54
N GLN A 88 -10.65 -5.27 -10.20
CA GLN A 88 -9.93 -6.36 -9.52
C GLN A 88 -8.62 -5.87 -8.90
N TRP A 89 -7.94 -4.92 -9.53
CA TRP A 89 -6.76 -4.28 -8.95
C TRP A 89 -7.11 -3.42 -7.73
N GLN A 90 -8.21 -2.66 -7.77
CA GLN A 90 -8.69 -1.88 -6.63
C GLN A 90 -9.01 -2.79 -5.44
N GLN A 91 -9.77 -3.86 -5.68
CA GLN A 91 -10.18 -4.80 -4.65
C GLN A 91 -9.01 -5.54 -4.02
N ASP A 92 -8.04 -6.01 -4.82
CA ASP A 92 -6.83 -6.65 -4.29
C ASP A 92 -5.93 -5.63 -3.56
N ALA A 93 -5.86 -4.39 -4.03
CA ALA A 93 -5.10 -3.34 -3.34
C ALA A 93 -5.63 -3.06 -1.94
N PHE A 94 -6.95 -2.95 -1.81
CA PHE A 94 -7.61 -2.83 -0.51
C PHE A 94 -7.35 -4.09 0.34
N GLY A 95 -7.70 -5.27 -0.18
CA GLY A 95 -7.62 -6.52 0.56
C GLY A 95 -6.21 -6.97 0.95
N GLN A 96 -5.15 -6.52 0.29
CA GLN A 96 -3.77 -6.86 0.69
C GLN A 96 -3.20 -5.90 1.75
N VAL A 97 -3.65 -4.65 1.76
CA VAL A 97 -3.05 -3.59 2.59
C VAL A 97 -3.86 -3.34 3.87
N ASP A 98 -5.18 -3.52 3.84
CA ASP A 98 -6.05 -3.39 5.01
C ASP A 98 -6.14 -4.68 5.86
N ALA A 99 -5.94 -5.85 5.24
CA ALA A 99 -6.14 -7.16 5.88
C ALA A 99 -5.17 -7.50 7.03
#